data_AF-A0A0P9E386-F1
#
_entry.id   AF-A0A0P9E386-F1
#
_cell.length_a   1.000
_cell.length_b   1.000
_cell.length_c   1.000
_cell.angle_alpha   90.00
_cell.angle_beta   90.00
_cell.angle_gamma   90.00
#
_symmetry.space_group_name_H-M   'P 1'
#
loop_
_entity.id
_entity.type
_entity.pdbx_description
1 polymer ?
#
loop_
_entity_poly.entity_id
_entity_poly.type
_entity_poly.pdbx_seq_one_letter_code
_entity_poly.pdbx_strand_id
1 'polypeptide(L)'
;MSLSGLEAAKRFVNMRFPQSEAAILAGSVVQGGATPGSDLDVVVFDESQYGPFRKTYRAFGWIIEAFVMNRGAYRYFFDQAVESAIPSLLRMCSEGIVLHGHEHVAAIIEEARRDLDAGPPAWSIQELDRARYEIGETLTDLECSASRAEGLFITAKLAGMLVEFALRTGGFWIGDGKWLQRSLKLSDPAQAEELYEALEAYYRLDRTEPLSAFVQKLLEPFGGFLVEGYAEGDDPGEEESGP
;
A
#
# COMPACT_ATOMS: atom_id res chain seq x y z
N MET A 1 -14.24 -6.42 -32.40
CA MET A 1 -13.46 -6.97 -31.27
C MET A 1 -12.84 -5.80 -30.53
N SER A 2 -12.91 -5.76 -29.20
CA SER A 2 -12.15 -4.79 -28.42
C SER A 2 -10.66 -5.06 -28.59
N LEU A 3 -9.86 -4.00 -28.62
CA LEU A 3 -8.40 -4.11 -28.63
C LEU A 3 -7.95 -4.81 -27.35
N SER A 4 -6.91 -5.65 -27.44
CA SER A 4 -6.26 -6.17 -26.23
C SER A 4 -5.70 -5.02 -25.40
N GLY A 5 -5.56 -5.21 -24.08
CA GLY A 5 -5.02 -4.16 -23.20
C GLY A 5 -3.64 -3.66 -23.64
N LEU A 6 -2.77 -4.57 -24.07
CA LEU A 6 -1.44 -4.24 -24.59
C LEU A 6 -1.51 -3.39 -25.88
N GLU A 7 -2.36 -3.76 -26.84
CA GLU A 7 -2.53 -2.99 -28.08
C GLU A 7 -3.17 -1.62 -27.81
N ALA A 8 -4.15 -1.56 -26.91
CA ALA A 8 -4.81 -0.33 -26.50
C ALA A 8 -3.80 0.63 -25.82
N ALA A 9 -2.97 0.14 -24.90
CA ALA A 9 -1.95 0.93 -24.23
C ALA A 9 -0.91 1.48 -25.23
N LYS A 10 -0.39 0.64 -26.14
CA LYS A 10 0.55 1.08 -27.18
C LYS A 10 -0.03 2.20 -28.06
N ARG A 11 -1.28 2.02 -28.53
CA ARG A 11 -1.95 3.05 -29.36
C ARG A 11 -2.23 4.31 -28.56
N PHE A 12 -2.62 4.18 -27.29
CA PHE A 12 -2.88 5.31 -26.41
C PHE A 12 -1.64 6.16 -26.18
N VAL A 13 -0.51 5.54 -25.81
CA VAL A 13 0.75 6.26 -25.55
C VAL A 13 1.20 6.98 -26.82
N ASN A 14 1.23 6.30 -27.97
CA ASN A 14 1.64 6.92 -29.25
C ASN A 14 0.77 8.12 -29.65
N MET A 15 -0.53 8.09 -29.32
CA MET A 15 -1.46 9.17 -29.64
C MET A 15 -1.38 10.32 -28.64
N ARG A 16 -1.22 10.02 -27.34
CA ARG A 16 -1.37 11.00 -26.26
C ARG A 16 -0.04 11.59 -25.80
N PHE A 17 1.03 10.81 -25.85
CA PHE A 17 2.39 11.15 -25.41
C PHE A 17 3.40 10.82 -26.53
N PRO A 18 3.25 11.40 -27.74
CA PRO A 18 4.09 11.06 -28.89
C PRO A 18 5.57 11.44 -28.72
N GLN A 19 5.88 12.28 -27.72
CA GLN A 19 7.24 12.73 -27.38
C GLN A 19 7.84 11.97 -26.19
N SER A 20 7.10 11.01 -25.61
CA SER A 20 7.61 10.21 -24.49
C SER A 20 8.85 9.40 -24.89
N GLU A 21 9.81 9.35 -23.99
CA GLU A 21 11.04 8.57 -24.15
C GLU A 21 10.75 7.09 -23.94
N ALA A 22 9.87 6.79 -22.99
CA ALA A 22 9.50 5.43 -22.65
C ALA A 22 8.10 5.35 -22.04
N ALA A 23 7.51 4.18 -22.15
CA ALA A 23 6.30 3.85 -21.43
C ALA A 23 6.30 2.38 -20.99
N ILE A 24 5.68 2.12 -19.84
CA ILE A 24 5.55 0.80 -19.23
C ILE A 24 4.06 0.58 -18.97
N LEU A 25 3.53 -0.53 -19.47
CA LEU A 25 2.21 -1.01 -19.09
C LEU A 25 2.35 -1.89 -17.86
N ALA A 26 1.53 -1.65 -16.85
CA ALA A 26 1.58 -2.33 -15.57
C ALA A 26 0.18 -2.78 -15.11
N GLY A 27 0.10 -3.18 -13.84
CA GLY A 27 -1.15 -3.51 -13.19
C GLY A 27 -1.66 -4.92 -13.47
N SER A 28 -2.91 -5.14 -13.06
CA SER A 28 -3.54 -6.47 -13.06
C SER A 28 -3.58 -7.16 -14.43
N VAL A 29 -3.57 -6.38 -15.52
CA VAL A 29 -3.57 -6.89 -16.91
C VAL A 29 -2.25 -7.58 -17.27
N VAL A 30 -1.13 -7.09 -16.75
CA VAL A 30 0.19 -7.69 -16.99
C VAL A 30 0.44 -8.88 -16.07
N GLN A 31 -0.02 -8.79 -14.82
CA GLN A 31 0.20 -9.81 -13.79
C GLN A 31 -0.77 -11.02 -13.88
N GLY A 32 -1.61 -11.10 -14.92
CA GLY A 32 -2.57 -12.20 -15.12
C GLY A 32 -3.77 -12.21 -14.16
N GLY A 33 -3.92 -11.17 -13.33
CA GLY A 33 -5.02 -11.00 -12.36
C GLY A 33 -6.17 -10.11 -12.86
N ALA A 34 -6.26 -9.88 -14.17
CA ALA A 34 -7.23 -8.97 -14.77
C ALA A 34 -8.67 -9.45 -14.56
N THR A 35 -9.56 -8.51 -14.29
CA THR A 35 -11.01 -8.73 -14.24
C THR A 35 -11.69 -7.90 -15.33
N PRO A 36 -12.96 -8.16 -15.68
CA PRO A 36 -13.68 -7.31 -16.64
C PRO A 36 -13.75 -5.82 -16.26
N GLY A 37 -13.54 -5.48 -15.00
CA GLY A 37 -13.47 -4.10 -14.50
C GLY A 37 -12.05 -3.55 -14.33
N SER A 38 -11.01 -4.27 -14.77
CA SER A 38 -9.62 -3.80 -14.66
C SER A 38 -9.35 -2.62 -15.61
N ASP A 39 -8.68 -1.62 -15.09
CA ASP A 39 -8.03 -0.55 -15.83
C ASP A 39 -6.64 -0.96 -16.35
N LEU A 40 -6.09 -0.12 -17.22
CA LEU A 40 -4.71 -0.18 -17.68
C LEU A 40 -3.89 0.87 -16.93
N ASP A 41 -2.93 0.42 -16.14
CA ASP A 41 -1.95 1.30 -15.52
C ASP A 41 -0.79 1.52 -16.49
N VAL A 42 -0.51 2.77 -16.84
CA VAL A 42 0.57 3.11 -17.78
C VAL A 42 1.49 4.14 -17.14
N VAL A 43 2.73 3.77 -16.89
CA VAL A 43 3.79 4.71 -16.49
C VAL A 43 4.42 5.28 -17.75
N VAL A 44 4.47 6.60 -17.87
CA VAL A 44 5.02 7.31 -19.03
C VAL A 44 6.13 8.22 -18.59
N PHE A 45 7.29 8.12 -19.22
CA PHE A 45 8.42 9.03 -19.02
C PHE A 45 8.46 10.01 -20.20
N ASP A 46 8.07 11.27 -19.94
CA ASP A 46 7.92 12.30 -20.98
C ASP A 46 8.36 13.67 -20.45
N GLU A 47 9.57 14.09 -20.83
CA GLU A 47 10.17 15.37 -20.44
C GLU A 47 9.46 16.59 -21.08
N SER A 48 8.63 16.38 -22.10
CA SER A 48 7.89 17.49 -22.73
C SER A 48 6.69 17.96 -21.88
N GLN A 49 6.33 17.20 -20.85
CA GLN A 49 5.18 17.50 -20.00
C GLN A 49 5.53 18.42 -18.84
N TYR A 50 4.58 19.29 -18.47
CA TYR A 50 4.70 20.17 -17.31
C TYR A 50 4.49 19.39 -16.01
N GLY A 51 5.56 18.69 -15.58
CA GLY A 51 5.65 18.01 -14.30
C GLY A 51 4.99 16.64 -14.23
N PRO A 52 5.20 15.93 -13.10
CA PRO A 52 4.59 14.64 -12.87
C PRO A 52 3.09 14.80 -12.62
N PHE A 53 2.27 13.94 -13.20
CA PHE A 53 0.84 13.90 -12.92
C PHE A 53 0.25 12.52 -13.12
N ARG A 54 -0.86 12.28 -12.44
CA ARG A 54 -1.72 11.12 -12.67
C ARG A 54 -3.00 11.57 -13.34
N LYS A 55 -3.40 10.91 -14.43
CA LYS A 55 -4.66 11.22 -15.11
C LYS A 55 -5.31 9.97 -15.70
N THR A 56 -6.61 9.84 -15.46
CA THR A 56 -7.45 8.79 -16.02
C THR A 56 -8.02 9.20 -17.39
N TYR A 57 -8.00 8.26 -18.33
CA TYR A 57 -8.50 8.41 -19.69
C TYR A 57 -9.48 7.28 -20.02
N ARG A 58 -10.36 7.54 -20.99
CA ARG A 58 -11.14 6.52 -21.68
C ARG A 58 -10.69 6.47 -23.13
N ALA A 59 -10.10 5.36 -23.56
CA ALA A 59 -9.64 5.18 -24.93
C ALA A 59 -9.71 3.71 -25.33
N PHE A 60 -10.05 3.43 -26.58
CA PHE A 60 -10.05 2.08 -27.15
C PHE A 60 -10.92 1.06 -26.37
N GLY A 61 -11.93 1.53 -25.63
CA GLY A 61 -12.79 0.69 -24.79
C GLY A 61 -12.24 0.40 -23.39
N TRP A 62 -11.11 1.00 -23.01
CA TRP A 62 -10.45 0.82 -21.73
C TRP A 62 -10.51 2.09 -20.87
N ILE A 63 -10.55 1.90 -19.55
CA ILE A 63 -10.06 2.89 -18.59
C ILE A 63 -8.54 2.78 -18.57
N ILE A 64 -7.85 3.90 -18.72
CA ILE A 64 -6.39 3.96 -18.70
C ILE A 64 -5.98 4.99 -17.65
N GLU A 65 -5.28 4.56 -16.61
CA GLU A 65 -4.65 5.45 -15.66
C GLU A 65 -3.20 5.69 -16.10
N ALA A 66 -2.90 6.94 -16.49
CA ALA A 66 -1.55 7.32 -16.89
C ALA A 66 -0.83 8.01 -15.74
N PHE A 67 0.32 7.47 -15.35
CA PHE A 67 1.27 8.03 -14.40
C PHE A 67 2.42 8.63 -15.20
N VAL A 68 2.33 9.93 -15.45
CA VAL A 68 3.30 10.65 -16.26
C VAL A 68 4.37 11.23 -15.34
N MET A 69 5.62 10.93 -15.63
CA MET A 69 6.78 11.35 -14.85
C MET A 69 7.86 11.92 -15.76
N ASN A 70 8.75 12.70 -15.13
CA ASN A 70 10.03 13.09 -15.70
C ASN A 70 11.17 12.50 -14.85
N ARG A 71 12.38 12.51 -15.40
CA ARG A 71 13.60 11.99 -14.76
C ARG A 71 13.93 12.71 -13.46
N GLY A 72 13.58 13.99 -13.36
CA GLY A 72 13.79 14.78 -12.15
C GLY A 72 12.90 14.39 -10.97
N ALA A 73 11.73 13.77 -11.23
CA ALA A 73 10.71 13.54 -10.22
C ALA A 73 10.51 12.07 -9.83
N TYR A 74 10.83 11.09 -10.70
CA TYR A 74 10.49 9.69 -10.42
C TYR A 74 11.11 9.18 -9.10
N ARG A 75 12.35 9.58 -8.81
CA ARG A 75 13.08 9.14 -7.62
C ARG A 75 12.38 9.57 -6.33
N TYR A 76 11.89 10.80 -6.29
CA TYR A 76 11.08 11.31 -5.17
C TYR A 76 9.86 10.42 -4.91
N PHE A 77 9.14 10.01 -5.97
CA PHE A 77 7.97 9.13 -5.78
C PHE A 77 8.32 7.71 -5.36
N PHE A 78 9.47 7.20 -5.80
CA PHE A 78 9.96 5.92 -5.32
C PHE A 78 10.33 6.02 -3.83
N ASP A 79 10.98 7.10 -3.39
CA ASP A 79 11.33 7.31 -1.98
C ASP A 79 10.06 7.40 -1.12
N GLN A 80 9.04 8.13 -1.58
CA GLN A 80 7.73 8.15 -0.93
C GLN A 80 7.06 6.77 -0.87
N ALA A 81 7.21 5.94 -1.91
CA ALA A 81 6.71 4.57 -1.92
C ALA A 81 7.45 3.68 -0.90
N VAL A 82 8.77 3.89 -0.75
CA VAL A 82 9.60 3.21 0.26
C VAL A 82 9.18 3.62 1.67
N GLU A 83 9.13 4.92 1.96
CA GLU A 83 8.78 5.48 3.28
C GLU A 83 7.37 5.07 3.74
N SER A 84 6.39 5.16 2.83
CA SER A 84 5.02 4.73 3.11
C SER A 84 4.82 3.22 3.11
N ALA A 85 5.83 2.44 2.70
CA ALA A 85 5.76 1.02 2.47
C ALA A 85 4.68 0.58 1.45
N ILE A 86 4.21 1.48 0.58
CA ILE A 86 3.24 1.19 -0.49
C ILE A 86 3.96 1.19 -1.83
N PRO A 87 4.35 0.03 -2.37
CA PRO A 87 5.30 -0.06 -3.48
C PRO A 87 4.64 0.02 -4.86
N SER A 88 3.46 0.63 -4.99
CA SER A 88 2.65 0.58 -6.23
C SER A 88 3.46 1.00 -7.46
N LEU A 89 4.12 2.16 -7.40
CA LEU A 89 4.93 2.66 -8.51
C LEU A 89 6.20 1.82 -8.77
N LEU A 90 6.84 1.32 -7.70
CA LEU A 90 7.99 0.43 -7.80
C LEU A 90 7.62 -0.87 -8.55
N ARG A 91 6.50 -1.50 -8.16
CA ARG A 91 5.98 -2.71 -8.84
C ARG A 91 5.58 -2.41 -10.27
N MET A 92 4.91 -1.28 -10.52
CA MET A 92 4.53 -0.89 -11.88
C MET A 92 5.74 -0.77 -12.82
N CYS A 93 6.85 -0.22 -12.33
CA CYS A 93 8.06 -0.11 -13.13
C CYS A 93 8.79 -1.45 -13.28
N SER A 94 8.96 -2.19 -12.18
CA SER A 94 9.80 -3.41 -12.15
C SER A 94 9.17 -4.66 -12.78
N GLU A 95 7.85 -4.80 -12.65
CA GLU A 95 7.07 -5.97 -13.08
C GLU A 95 6.27 -5.69 -14.37
N GLY A 96 6.23 -4.44 -14.82
CA GLY A 96 5.50 -4.02 -16.02
C GLY A 96 6.16 -4.46 -17.34
N ILE A 97 5.38 -4.38 -18.42
CA ILE A 97 5.85 -4.61 -19.79
C ILE A 97 6.22 -3.26 -20.40
N VAL A 98 7.49 -3.10 -20.76
CA VAL A 98 7.96 -1.92 -21.51
C VAL A 98 7.30 -1.89 -22.90
N LEU A 99 6.58 -0.82 -23.19
CA LEU A 99 5.90 -0.59 -24.47
C LEU A 99 6.85 -0.07 -25.54
N HIS A 100 7.76 0.84 -25.15
CA HIS A 100 8.88 1.36 -25.94
C HIS A 100 9.91 2.05 -25.01
N GLY A 101 11.11 2.34 -25.53
CA GLY A 101 12.15 3.10 -24.82
C GLY A 101 12.87 2.32 -23.74
N HIS A 102 13.16 1.03 -23.97
CA HIS A 102 13.75 0.14 -22.97
C HIS A 102 15.08 0.69 -22.41
N GLU A 103 15.92 1.23 -23.27
CA GLU A 103 17.19 1.88 -22.94
C GLU A 103 17.02 3.08 -21.99
N HIS A 104 15.87 3.76 -22.05
CA HIS A 104 15.60 4.95 -21.23
C HIS A 104 15.14 4.62 -19.82
N VAL A 105 14.57 3.43 -19.60
CA VAL A 105 14.00 2.99 -18.31
C VAL A 105 14.74 1.82 -17.66
N ALA A 106 15.71 1.19 -18.34
CA ALA A 106 16.42 0.04 -17.80
C ALA A 106 17.02 0.30 -16.40
N ALA A 107 17.70 1.44 -16.20
CA ALA A 107 18.24 1.81 -14.90
C ALA A 107 17.16 2.03 -13.83
N ILE A 108 16.03 2.64 -14.22
CA ILE A 108 14.89 2.90 -13.33
C ILE A 108 14.22 1.60 -12.89
N ILE A 109 14.10 0.64 -13.81
CA ILE A 109 13.59 -0.70 -13.52
C ILE A 109 14.50 -1.41 -12.51
N GLU A 110 15.82 -1.35 -12.68
CA GLU A 110 16.74 -1.95 -11.71
C GLU A 110 16.80 -1.21 -10.37
N GLU A 111 16.62 0.10 -10.35
CA GLU A 111 16.40 0.85 -9.10
C GLU A 111 15.13 0.36 -8.39
N ALA A 112 14.01 0.25 -9.11
CA ALA A 112 12.75 -0.21 -8.53
C ALA A 112 12.88 -1.63 -7.94
N ARG A 113 13.58 -2.53 -8.63
CA ARG A 113 13.85 -3.89 -8.13
C ARG A 113 14.71 -3.89 -6.88
N ARG A 114 15.80 -3.11 -6.88
CA ARG A 114 16.68 -2.99 -5.70
C ARG A 114 15.93 -2.47 -4.49
N ASP A 115 15.09 -1.45 -4.68
CA ASP A 115 14.27 -0.90 -3.59
C ASP A 115 13.27 -1.96 -3.09
N LEU A 116 12.58 -2.66 -3.99
CA LEU A 116 11.65 -3.75 -3.63
C LEU A 116 12.34 -4.88 -2.86
N ASP A 117 13.52 -5.30 -3.29
CA ASP A 117 14.30 -6.37 -2.65
C ASP A 117 14.83 -5.94 -1.27
N ALA A 118 15.08 -4.63 -1.07
CA ALA A 118 15.52 -4.09 0.21
C ALA A 118 14.40 -4.07 1.27
N GLY A 119 13.14 -3.99 0.84
CA GLY A 119 11.98 -3.89 1.73
C GLY A 119 11.76 -2.47 2.28
N PRO A 120 10.61 -2.23 2.94
CA PRO A 120 10.33 -0.96 3.59
C PRO A 120 11.22 -0.76 4.82
N PRO A 121 11.49 0.49 5.22
CA PRO A 121 12.20 0.77 6.46
C PRO A 121 11.40 0.27 7.67
N ALA A 122 12.10 -0.30 8.63
CA ALA A 122 11.53 -0.67 9.92
C ALA A 122 10.97 0.59 10.61
N TRP A 123 9.84 0.42 11.32
CA TRP A 123 9.34 1.47 12.18
C TRP A 123 10.34 1.83 13.26
N SER A 124 10.43 3.13 13.55
CA SER A 124 11.01 3.63 14.78
C SER A 124 10.22 3.12 15.99
N ILE A 125 10.83 3.19 17.18
CA ILE A 125 10.17 2.82 18.44
C ILE A 125 8.90 3.65 18.63
N GLN A 126 8.96 4.95 18.31
CA GLN A 126 7.83 5.87 18.42
C GLN A 126 6.68 5.49 17.48
N GLU A 127 6.98 5.12 16.23
CA GLU A 127 5.95 4.66 15.29
C GLU A 127 5.32 3.34 15.73
N LEU A 128 6.13 2.40 16.24
CA LEU A 128 5.66 1.13 16.78
C LEU A 128 4.76 1.33 18.00
N ASP A 129 5.16 2.16 18.94
CA ASP A 129 4.40 2.46 20.15
C ASP A 129 3.09 3.18 19.84
N ARG A 130 3.11 4.15 18.92
CA ARG A 130 1.88 4.79 18.41
C ARG A 130 0.93 3.78 17.80
N ALA A 131 1.42 2.89 16.94
CA ALA A 131 0.56 1.88 16.32
C ALA A 131 -0.03 0.92 17.35
N ARG A 132 0.76 0.47 18.34
CA ARG A 132 0.26 -0.37 19.46
C ARG A 132 -0.82 0.33 20.27
N TYR A 133 -0.61 1.60 20.58
CA TYR A 133 -1.56 2.43 21.33
C TYR A 133 -2.87 2.60 20.55
N GLU A 134 -2.80 3.06 19.30
CA GLU A 134 -4.00 3.30 18.48
C GLU A 134 -4.81 2.02 18.22
N ILE A 135 -4.15 0.86 18.05
CA ILE A 135 -4.80 -0.44 17.92
C ILE A 135 -5.53 -0.79 19.22
N GLY A 136 -4.89 -0.59 20.37
CA GLY A 136 -5.50 -0.84 21.69
C GLY A 136 -6.71 0.05 21.96
N GLU A 137 -6.60 1.34 21.65
CA GLU A 137 -7.71 2.30 21.77
C GLU A 137 -8.88 1.91 20.87
N THR A 138 -8.59 1.61 19.58
CA THR A 138 -9.62 1.23 18.60
C THR A 138 -10.31 -0.10 18.98
N LEU A 139 -9.59 -1.06 19.57
CA LEU A 139 -10.18 -2.28 20.10
C LEU A 139 -11.08 -2.00 21.31
N THR A 140 -10.63 -1.14 22.23
CA THR A 140 -11.42 -0.75 23.41
C THR A 140 -12.72 -0.07 22.99
N ASP A 141 -12.67 0.84 22.01
CA ASP A 141 -13.85 1.47 21.43
C ASP A 141 -14.82 0.46 20.84
N LEU A 142 -14.31 -0.59 20.18
CA LEU A 142 -15.14 -1.65 19.63
C LEU A 142 -15.85 -2.45 20.72
N GLU A 143 -15.14 -2.83 21.78
CA GLU A 143 -15.67 -3.61 22.91
C GLU A 143 -16.67 -2.81 23.75
N CYS A 144 -16.48 -1.49 23.85
CA CYS A 144 -17.37 -0.59 24.58
C CYS A 144 -18.53 -0.05 23.73
N SER A 145 -18.56 -0.29 22.41
CA SER A 145 -19.61 0.25 21.55
C SER A 145 -20.95 -0.46 21.77
N ALA A 146 -21.97 0.33 22.13
CA ALA A 146 -23.35 -0.15 22.21
C ALA A 146 -24.09 -0.09 20.85
N SER A 147 -23.47 0.48 19.81
CA SER A 147 -24.07 0.73 18.51
C SER A 147 -23.47 -0.19 17.46
N ARG A 148 -24.30 -1.10 16.90
CA ARG A 148 -23.86 -1.95 15.79
C ARG A 148 -23.33 -1.13 14.61
N ALA A 149 -23.95 0.02 14.34
CA ALA A 149 -23.50 0.90 13.26
C ALA A 149 -22.06 1.38 13.51
N GLU A 150 -21.76 1.90 14.71
CA GLU A 150 -20.40 2.35 15.06
C GLU A 150 -19.39 1.21 15.00
N GLY A 151 -19.73 0.06 15.59
CA GLY A 151 -18.86 -1.10 15.61
C GLY A 151 -18.48 -1.64 14.23
N LEU A 152 -19.35 -1.51 13.22
CA LEU A 152 -19.01 -1.84 11.82
C LEU A 152 -17.90 -0.94 11.26
N PHE A 153 -17.95 0.37 11.55
CA PHE A 153 -16.93 1.33 11.11
C PHE A 153 -15.63 1.17 11.91
N ILE A 154 -15.72 0.97 13.23
CA ILE A 154 -14.56 0.74 14.09
C ILE A 154 -13.83 -0.54 13.65
N THR A 155 -14.55 -1.63 13.39
CA THR A 155 -13.94 -2.89 12.92
C THR A 155 -13.28 -2.73 11.56
N ALA A 156 -13.87 -1.94 10.64
CA ALA A 156 -13.26 -1.67 9.35
C ALA A 156 -11.93 -0.90 9.48
N LYS A 157 -11.87 0.09 10.39
CA LYS A 157 -10.64 0.81 10.72
C LYS A 157 -9.60 -0.14 11.32
N LEU A 158 -10.00 -0.91 12.34
CA LEU A 158 -9.14 -1.86 13.05
C LEU A 158 -8.54 -2.91 12.10
N ALA A 159 -9.33 -3.45 11.17
CA ALA A 159 -8.85 -4.42 10.18
C ALA A 159 -7.69 -3.87 9.35
N GLY A 160 -7.77 -2.61 8.90
CA GLY A 160 -6.68 -1.96 8.16
C GLY A 160 -5.41 -1.82 9.02
N MET A 161 -5.56 -1.35 10.25
CA MET A 161 -4.45 -1.17 11.19
C MET A 161 -3.75 -2.49 11.53
N LEU A 162 -4.50 -3.57 11.71
CA LEU A 162 -3.94 -4.90 12.02
C LEU A 162 -3.12 -5.46 10.87
N VAL A 163 -3.61 -5.32 9.63
CA VAL A 163 -2.88 -5.76 8.44
C VAL A 163 -1.61 -4.92 8.26
N GLU A 164 -1.71 -3.61 8.42
CA GLU A 164 -0.55 -2.71 8.34
C GLU A 164 0.50 -3.07 9.40
N PHE A 165 0.08 -3.23 10.65
CA PHE A 165 0.97 -3.59 11.76
C PHE A 165 1.70 -4.92 11.50
N ALA A 166 0.97 -5.96 11.11
CA ALA A 166 1.55 -7.26 10.79
C ALA A 166 2.59 -7.18 9.67
N LEU A 167 2.28 -6.46 8.58
CA LEU A 167 3.18 -6.31 7.44
C LEU A 167 4.41 -5.47 7.79
N ARG A 168 4.22 -4.32 8.46
CA ARG A 168 5.30 -3.38 8.80
C ARG A 168 6.27 -3.97 9.81
N THR A 169 5.76 -4.63 10.84
CA THR A 169 6.62 -5.30 11.83
C THR A 169 7.34 -6.52 11.26
N GLY A 170 6.79 -7.15 10.22
CA GLY A 170 7.45 -8.20 9.46
C GLY A 170 8.42 -7.73 8.37
N GLY A 171 8.58 -6.41 8.17
CA GLY A 171 9.42 -5.85 7.09
C GLY A 171 8.86 -6.12 5.69
N PHE A 172 7.55 -6.33 5.57
CA PHE A 172 6.88 -6.57 4.29
C PHE A 172 6.26 -5.29 3.74
N TRP A 173 6.29 -5.18 2.41
CA TRP A 173 5.54 -4.16 1.71
C TRP A 173 4.04 -4.26 1.98
N ILE A 174 3.43 -3.12 2.26
CA ILE A 174 1.98 -2.98 2.29
C ILE A 174 1.46 -2.96 0.84
N GLY A 175 0.14 -2.89 0.68
CA GLY A 175 -0.48 -2.38 -0.53
C GLY A 175 -1.84 -1.79 -0.19
N ASP A 176 -2.51 -1.20 -1.17
CA ASP A 176 -3.79 -0.53 -0.95
C ASP A 176 -4.99 -1.39 -1.40
N GLY A 177 -6.14 -1.18 -0.75
CA GLY A 177 -7.40 -1.86 -1.02
C GLY A 177 -7.27 -3.38 -1.02
N LYS A 178 -7.40 -4.01 -2.20
CA LYS A 178 -7.28 -5.46 -2.38
C LYS A 178 -5.91 -6.00 -1.93
N TRP A 179 -4.88 -5.15 -2.01
CA TRP A 179 -3.52 -5.57 -1.71
C TRP A 179 -3.22 -5.67 -0.21
N LEU A 180 -4.01 -5.05 0.67
CA LEU A 180 -3.88 -5.28 2.12
C LEU A 180 -4.01 -6.78 2.43
N GLN A 181 -5.12 -7.39 2.03
CA GLN A 181 -5.36 -8.81 2.26
C GLN A 181 -4.39 -9.70 1.47
N ARG A 182 -4.08 -9.36 0.22
CA ARG A 182 -3.16 -10.16 -0.61
C ARG A 182 -1.74 -10.15 -0.05
N SER A 183 -1.24 -8.99 0.38
CA SER A 183 0.10 -8.88 0.97
C SER A 183 0.18 -9.65 2.29
N LEU A 184 -0.84 -9.58 3.15
CA LEU A 184 -0.88 -10.39 4.37
C LEU A 184 -0.86 -11.89 4.04
N LYS A 185 -1.68 -12.32 3.08
CA LYS A 185 -1.71 -13.73 2.66
C LYS A 185 -0.41 -14.21 2.02
N LEU A 186 0.32 -13.33 1.32
CA LEU A 186 1.62 -13.67 0.72
C LEU A 186 2.73 -13.77 1.77
N SER A 187 2.67 -12.97 2.83
CA SER A 187 3.66 -12.98 3.93
C SER A 187 3.39 -14.09 4.94
N ASP A 188 2.15 -14.20 5.43
CA ASP A 188 1.70 -15.23 6.36
C ASP A 188 0.25 -15.68 6.06
N PRO A 189 0.08 -16.80 5.32
CA PRO A 189 -1.25 -17.33 5.01
C PRO A 189 -2.08 -17.72 6.24
N ALA A 190 -1.43 -18.17 7.32
CA ALA A 190 -2.13 -18.62 8.51
C ALA A 190 -2.68 -17.44 9.31
N GLN A 191 -1.86 -16.39 9.48
CA GLN A 191 -2.29 -15.15 10.11
C GLN A 191 -3.38 -14.44 9.29
N ALA A 192 -3.28 -14.47 7.95
CA ALA A 192 -4.31 -13.93 7.07
C ALA A 192 -5.67 -14.62 7.25
N GLU A 193 -5.67 -15.95 7.39
CA GLU A 193 -6.89 -16.74 7.62
C GLU A 193 -7.47 -16.49 9.02
N GLU A 194 -6.61 -16.43 10.05
CA GLU A 194 -7.02 -16.15 11.42
C GLU A 194 -7.70 -14.77 11.54
N LEU A 195 -7.14 -13.74 10.91
CA LEU A 195 -7.76 -12.41 10.87
C LEU A 195 -9.09 -12.43 10.09
N TYR A 196 -9.15 -13.14 8.96
CA TYR A 196 -10.38 -13.28 8.19
C TYR A 196 -11.51 -13.89 9.02
N GLU A 197 -11.26 -15.00 9.70
CA GLU A 197 -12.23 -15.67 10.55
C GLU A 197 -12.65 -14.80 11.75
N ALA A 198 -11.72 -14.06 12.35
CA ALA A 198 -12.03 -13.11 13.42
C ALA A 198 -12.95 -11.97 12.95
N LEU A 199 -12.69 -11.41 11.77
CA LEU A 199 -13.54 -10.38 11.15
C LEU A 199 -14.92 -10.95 10.78
N GLU A 200 -15.00 -12.15 10.20
CA GLU A 200 -16.26 -12.81 9.89
C GLU A 200 -17.10 -13.07 11.14
N ALA A 201 -16.48 -13.49 12.24
CA ALA A 201 -17.17 -13.68 13.52
C ALA A 201 -17.82 -12.37 14.00
N TYR A 202 -17.13 -11.23 13.88
CA TYR A 202 -17.69 -9.93 14.21
C TYR A 202 -18.78 -9.48 13.23
N TYR A 203 -18.52 -9.55 11.92
CA TYR A 203 -19.45 -9.07 10.90
C TYR A 203 -20.74 -9.89 10.82
N ARG A 204 -20.71 -11.18 11.17
CA ARG A 204 -21.90 -12.03 11.15
C ARG A 204 -22.60 -12.14 12.49
N LEU A 205 -21.85 -12.18 13.59
CA LEU A 205 -22.37 -12.61 14.90
C LEU A 205 -22.13 -11.60 16.03
N ASP A 206 -21.57 -10.42 15.73
CA ASP A 206 -21.24 -9.37 16.70
C ASP A 206 -20.27 -9.83 17.81
N ARG A 207 -19.48 -10.87 17.53
CA ARG A 207 -18.49 -11.42 18.46
C ARG A 207 -17.15 -10.71 18.34
N THR A 208 -16.74 -10.01 19.38
CA THR A 208 -15.46 -9.29 19.43
C THR A 208 -14.31 -10.17 19.90
N GLU A 209 -14.59 -11.24 20.65
CA GLU A 209 -13.58 -12.04 21.34
C GLU A 209 -12.52 -12.64 20.41
N PRO A 210 -12.85 -13.17 19.22
CA PRO A 210 -11.83 -13.64 18.28
C PRO A 210 -10.89 -12.53 17.80
N LEU A 211 -11.42 -11.32 17.60
CA LEU A 211 -10.64 -10.17 17.16
C LEU A 211 -9.75 -9.66 18.30
N SER A 212 -10.25 -9.60 19.53
CA SER A 212 -9.46 -9.26 20.72
C SER A 212 -8.29 -10.23 20.93
N ALA A 213 -8.55 -11.54 20.77
CA ALA A 213 -7.51 -12.58 20.85
C ALA A 213 -6.44 -12.43 19.76
N PHE A 214 -6.86 -12.12 18.52
CA PHE A 214 -5.94 -11.85 17.42
C PHE A 214 -5.07 -10.63 17.71
N VAL A 215 -5.66 -9.51 18.16
CA VAL A 215 -4.95 -8.27 18.51
C VAL A 215 -3.91 -8.56 19.58
N GLN A 216 -4.31 -9.23 20.67
CA GLN A 216 -3.38 -9.56 21.75
C GLN A 216 -2.18 -10.37 21.24
N LYS A 217 -2.44 -11.43 20.46
CA LYS A 217 -1.39 -12.27 19.88
C LYS A 217 -0.46 -11.49 18.94
N LEU A 218 -1.00 -10.56 18.16
CA LEU A 218 -0.22 -9.75 17.22
C LEU A 218 0.69 -8.76 17.96
N LEU A 219 0.21 -8.15 19.04
CA LEU A 219 0.97 -7.14 19.80
C LEU A 219 1.96 -7.75 20.80
N GLU A 220 1.71 -8.96 21.30
CA GLU A 220 2.53 -9.61 22.35
C GLU A 220 4.05 -9.60 22.07
N PRO A 221 4.54 -9.93 20.85
CA PRO A 221 5.98 -9.93 20.56
C PRO A 221 6.62 -8.52 20.63
N PHE A 222 5.79 -7.47 20.60
CA PHE A 222 6.20 -6.07 20.58
C PHE A 222 5.88 -5.37 21.92
N GLY A 223 5.66 -6.13 22.99
CA GLY A 223 5.37 -5.61 24.33
C GLY A 223 3.87 -5.55 24.67
N GLY A 224 3.00 -6.11 23.84
CA GLY A 224 1.56 -6.17 24.09
C GLY A 224 0.85 -4.83 23.92
N PHE A 225 -0.31 -4.67 24.54
CA PHE A 225 -1.05 -3.40 24.55
C PHE A 225 -0.25 -2.28 25.20
N LEU A 226 -0.36 -1.06 24.67
CA LEU A 226 0.21 0.14 25.25
C LEU A 226 -0.92 1.11 25.58
N VAL A 227 -1.09 1.45 26.85
CA VAL A 227 -2.12 2.38 27.34
C VAL A 227 -1.49 3.35 28.33
N GLU A 228 -0.94 2.84 29.43
CA GLU A 228 -0.24 3.66 30.41
C GLU A 228 1.15 4.07 29.90
N GLY A 229 1.48 5.36 30.03
CA GLY A 229 2.80 5.90 29.67
C GLY A 229 3.00 6.21 28.18
N TYR A 230 1.98 6.05 27.33
CA TYR A 230 2.05 6.58 25.97
C TYR A 230 2.10 8.11 25.99
N ALA A 231 3.04 8.68 25.24
CA ALA A 231 3.19 10.11 25.08
C ALA A 231 3.55 10.43 23.62
N GLU A 232 2.94 11.48 23.06
CA GLU A 232 3.24 11.98 21.73
C GLU A 232 3.82 13.39 21.84
N GLY A 233 5.00 13.63 21.27
CA GLY A 233 5.69 14.93 21.33
C GLY A 233 6.36 15.24 22.67
N ASP A 234 6.39 14.30 23.62
CA ASP A 234 7.17 14.41 24.85
C ASP A 234 8.62 14.01 24.56
N ASP A 235 9.46 15.00 24.31
CA ASP A 235 10.91 14.82 24.16
C ASP A 235 11.53 14.96 25.56
N PRO A 236 12.13 13.91 26.15
CA PRO A 236 12.77 14.00 27.48
C PRO A 236 14.04 14.89 27.48
N GLY A 237 14.23 15.71 26.45
CA GLY A 237 15.38 16.61 26.25
C GLY A 237 15.37 17.93 27.02
N GLU A 238 14.44 18.19 27.94
CA GLU A 238 14.46 19.39 28.79
C GLU A 238 14.06 19.14 30.27
N GLU A 239 14.62 18.12 30.93
CA GLU A 239 14.68 18.13 32.41
C GLU A 239 16.08 17.70 32.90
N GLU A 240 16.95 18.70 33.10
CA GLU A 240 17.71 18.93 34.35
C GLU A 240 18.84 19.96 34.11
N SER A 241 18.51 21.24 34.27
CA SER A 241 19.47 22.21 34.83
C SER A 241 18.76 23.02 35.90
N GLY A 242 18.52 22.35 37.03
CA GLY A 242 18.09 23.01 38.25
C GLY A 242 19.22 23.88 38.83
N PRO A 243 18.86 24.96 39.53
CA PRO A 243 19.59 25.41 40.71
C PRO A 243 19.05 24.74 41.99
#